data_AF-A0A4Y2CAS6-F1
#
_entry.id   AF-A0A4Y2CAS6-F1
#
_cell.length_a   1.000
_cell.length_b   1.000
_cell.length_c   1.000
_cell.angle_alpha   90.00
_cell.angle_beta   90.00
_cell.angle_gamma   90.00
#
_symmetry.space_group_name_H-M   'P 1'
#
loop_
_entity.id
_entity.type
_entity.pdbx_description
1 polymer ?
#
loop_
_entity_poly.entity_id
_entity_poly.type
_entity_poly.pdbx_seq_one_letter_code
_entity_poly.pdbx_strand_id
1 'polypeptide(L)'
;MKVAFTHQRMARIDGATWVLKQEHRRIPYYTVAERMILHGAAAWALNLISRQKKLLLTIQRKCLLFITGAYRTTPMATLQSITGILTLNLRAEQESVYV
;
A
#
# COMPACT_ATOMS: atom_id res chain seq x y z
N MET A 1 -16.05 11.04 8.39
CA MET A 1 -15.81 11.62 7.04
C MET A 1 -14.31 11.87 6.75
N LYS A 2 -13.38 10.95 7.06
CA LYS A 2 -11.93 11.12 6.76
C LYS A 2 -11.41 10.23 5.63
N VAL A 3 -12.08 9.11 5.34
CA VAL A 3 -11.66 8.12 4.33
C VAL A 3 -11.94 8.59 2.89
N ALA A 4 -12.98 9.40 2.67
CA ALA A 4 -13.31 9.94 1.35
C ALA A 4 -12.27 10.97 0.85
N PHE A 5 -11.67 11.71 1.78
CA PHE A 5 -10.69 12.75 1.46
C PHE A 5 -9.35 12.17 0.99
N THR A 6 -8.90 11.06 1.58
CA THR A 6 -7.66 10.38 1.17
C THR A 6 -7.81 9.74 -0.22
N HIS A 7 -8.98 9.20 -0.54
CA HIS A 7 -9.29 8.67 -1.87
C HIS A 7 -9.23 9.76 -2.96
N GLN A 8 -9.79 10.94 -2.69
CA GLN A 8 -9.74 12.07 -3.64
C GLN A 8 -8.31 12.59 -3.89
N ARG A 9 -7.47 12.66 -2.86
CA ARG A 9 -6.06 13.10 -3.03
C ARG A 9 -5.24 12.11 -3.83
N MET A 10 -5.46 10.81 -3.62
CA MET A 10 -4.85 9.79 -4.47
C MET A 10 -5.35 9.95 -5.90
N ALA A 11 -6.66 9.97 -6.17
CA ALA A 11 -7.21 10.10 -7.52
C ALA A 11 -6.67 11.31 -8.33
N ARG A 12 -6.36 12.44 -7.69
CA ARG A 12 -5.72 13.60 -8.35
C ARG A 12 -4.29 13.34 -8.81
N ILE A 13 -3.54 12.50 -8.10
CA ILE A 13 -2.17 12.13 -8.46
C ILE A 13 -2.20 11.22 -9.70
N ASP A 14 -3.21 10.34 -9.83
CA ASP A 14 -3.33 9.36 -10.94
C ASP A 14 -3.32 10.03 -12.31
N GLY A 15 -4.09 11.12 -12.45
CA GLY A 15 -4.23 11.85 -13.72
C GLY A 15 -2.96 12.57 -14.18
N ALA A 16 -2.09 12.98 -13.25
CA ALA A 16 -0.80 13.63 -13.55
C ALA A 16 0.33 12.61 -13.79
N THR A 17 0.11 11.34 -13.43
CA THR A 17 1.14 10.30 -13.25
C THR A 17 1.36 9.43 -14.49
N TRP A 18 0.65 9.68 -15.60
CA TRP A 18 0.88 8.95 -16.86
C TRP A 18 2.34 9.05 -17.35
N VAL A 19 3.12 10.00 -16.80
CA VAL A 19 4.54 10.27 -17.11
C VAL A 19 5.49 9.97 -15.92
N LEU A 20 5.09 9.27 -14.85
CA LEU A 20 6.10 8.78 -13.89
C LEU A 20 6.82 7.56 -14.49
N LYS A 21 8.11 7.72 -14.79
CA LYS A 21 9.02 6.60 -15.10
C LYS A 21 8.85 5.51 -14.05
N GLN A 22 8.93 4.25 -14.47
CA GLN A 22 8.67 3.06 -13.64
C GLN A 22 9.45 3.06 -12.31
N GLU A 23 10.63 3.68 -12.29
CA GLU A 23 11.48 3.90 -11.12
C GLU A 23 10.81 4.74 -10.01
N HIS A 24 9.97 5.72 -10.36
CA HIS A 24 9.33 6.64 -9.41
C HIS A 24 7.99 6.10 -8.88
N ARG A 25 7.46 4.99 -9.44
CA ARG A 25 6.17 4.41 -9.02
C ARG A 25 6.17 3.97 -7.55
N ARG A 26 7.34 3.69 -6.97
CA ARG A 26 7.47 3.24 -5.58
C ARG A 26 7.39 4.38 -4.56
N ILE A 27 7.70 5.61 -4.97
CA ILE A 27 7.82 6.78 -4.08
C ILE A 27 6.50 7.09 -3.36
N PRO A 28 5.33 7.17 -4.04
CA PRO A 28 4.06 7.45 -3.37
C PRO A 28 3.68 6.35 -2.38
N TYR A 29 4.05 5.10 -2.68
CA TYR A 29 3.76 3.98 -1.80
C TYR A 29 4.55 4.08 -0.49
N TYR A 30 5.88 4.16 -0.58
CA TYR A 30 6.75 4.14 0.59
C TYR A 30 6.60 5.38 1.47
N THR A 31 6.43 6.56 0.86
CA THR A 31 6.39 7.83 1.61
C THR A 31 5.03 8.10 2.24
N VAL A 32 3.93 7.75 1.57
CA VAL A 32 2.57 8.12 2.01
C VAL A 32 1.77 6.90 2.45
N ALA A 33 1.56 5.92 1.56
CA ALA A 33 0.63 4.82 1.83
C ALA A 33 1.13 3.92 2.96
N GLU A 34 2.39 3.49 2.89
CA GLU A 34 3.02 2.62 3.88
C GLU A 34 3.08 3.30 5.25
N ARG A 35 3.62 4.52 5.32
CA ARG A 35 3.72 5.28 6.57
C ARG A 35 2.37 5.54 7.22
N MET A 36 1.36 5.88 6.44
CA MET A 36 0.02 6.12 6.97
C MET A 36 -0.62 4.84 7.54
N ILE A 37 -0.36 3.68 6.94
CA ILE A 37 -0.88 2.39 7.42
C ILE A 37 -0.11 1.91 8.65
N LEU A 38 1.20 2.11 8.68
CA LEU A 38 2.06 1.59 9.74
C LEU A 38 2.24 2.54 10.94
N HIS A 39 1.67 3.75 10.92
CA HIS A 39 1.79 4.77 11.97
C HIS A 39 1.37 4.33 13.39
N GLY A 40 0.80 3.14 13.56
CA GLY A 40 0.53 2.54 14.87
C GLY A 40 0.86 1.05 14.94
N ALA A 41 1.71 0.52 14.05
CA ALA A 41 1.96 -0.92 13.93
C ALA A 41 2.37 -1.56 15.26
N ALA A 42 3.15 -0.87 16.09
CA ALA A 42 3.51 -1.31 17.44
C ALA A 42 2.30 -1.68 18.32
N ALA A 43 1.19 -0.95 18.19
CA ALA A 43 0.00 -1.17 19.02
C ALA A 43 -0.91 -2.31 18.53
N TRP A 44 -0.85 -2.69 17.25
CA TRP A 44 -1.84 -3.63 16.66
C TRP A 44 -1.25 -4.77 15.83
N ALA A 45 0.04 -4.75 15.48
CA ALA A 45 0.65 -5.72 14.57
C ALA A 45 1.43 -6.86 15.23
N LEU A 46 1.59 -6.86 16.57
CA LEU A 46 2.25 -7.93 17.33
C LEU A 46 1.56 -9.29 17.19
N ASN A 47 0.24 -9.34 16.95
CA ASN A 47 -0.53 -10.58 16.87
C ASN A 47 -1.61 -10.51 15.78
N LEU A 48 -1.19 -10.36 14.52
CA LEU A 48 -2.13 -10.30 13.40
C LEU A 48 -2.84 -11.62 13.14
N ILE A 49 -4.17 -11.62 13.24
CA ILE A 49 -5.01 -12.77 12.89
C ILE A 49 -5.17 -12.83 11.35
N SER A 50 -5.40 -14.01 10.78
CA SER A 50 -5.59 -14.25 9.34
C SER A 50 -6.55 -13.26 8.66
N ARG A 51 -7.63 -12.85 9.35
CA ARG A 51 -8.60 -11.85 8.86
C ARG A 51 -7.96 -10.47 8.70
N GLN A 52 -7.16 -10.02 9.66
CA GLN A 52 -6.45 -8.74 9.62
C GLN A 52 -5.37 -8.76 8.53
N LYS A 53 -4.62 -9.86 8.39
CA LYS A 53 -3.65 -10.04 7.30
C LYS A 53 -4.32 -9.90 5.92
N LYS A 54 -5.50 -10.50 5.72
CA LYS A 54 -6.30 -10.35 4.49
C LYS A 54 -6.79 -8.91 4.26
N LEU A 55 -7.18 -8.21 5.32
CA LEU A 55 -7.58 -6.80 5.23
C LEU A 55 -6.41 -5.92 4.76
N LEU A 56 -5.23 -6.08 5.36
CA LEU A 56 -4.02 -5.36 4.97
C LEU A 56 -3.65 -5.61 3.51
N LEU A 57 -3.69 -6.87 3.07
CA LEU A 57 -3.47 -7.24 1.68
C LEU A 57 -4.47 -6.56 0.73
N THR A 58 -5.74 -6.45 1.14
CA THR A 58 -6.79 -5.80 0.35
C THR A 58 -6.53 -4.29 0.23
N ILE A 59 -6.11 -3.64 1.32
CA ILE A 59 -5.73 -2.22 1.32
C ILE A 59 -4.49 -2.01 0.44
N GLN A 60 -3.46 -2.83 0.62
CA GLN A 60 -2.23 -2.78 -0.18
C GLN A 60 -2.53 -2.90 -1.67
N ARG A 61 -3.34 -3.89 -2.05
CA ARG A 61 -3.71 -4.14 -3.44
C ARG A 61 -4.37 -2.94 -4.10
N LYS A 62 -5.26 -2.24 -3.38
CA LYS A 62 -5.90 -1.02 -3.89
C LYS A 62 -4.86 0.08 -4.16
N CYS A 63 -3.91 0.29 -3.25
CA CYS A 63 -2.83 1.24 -3.45
C CYS A 63 -1.92 0.85 -4.63
N LEU A 64 -1.58 -0.45 -4.77
CA LEU A 64 -0.75 -0.90 -5.88
C LEU A 64 -1.44 -0.76 -7.24
N LEU A 65 -2.72 -1.12 -7.34
CA LEU A 65 -3.49 -0.93 -8.57
C LEU A 65 -3.56 0.54 -8.97
N PHE A 66 -3.80 1.41 -7.99
CA PHE A 66 -3.80 2.85 -8.17
C PHE A 66 -2.44 3.36 -8.70
N ILE A 67 -1.33 2.95 -8.09
CA ILE A 67 0.02 3.39 -8.48
C ILE A 67 0.47 2.82 -9.83
N THR A 68 0.08 1.58 -10.14
CA THR A 68 0.54 0.89 -11.35
C THR A 68 -0.35 1.14 -12.56
N GLY A 69 -1.59 1.58 -12.37
CA GLY A 69 -2.60 1.66 -13.43
C GLY A 69 -2.99 0.30 -14.02
N ALA A 70 -2.67 -0.81 -13.34
CA ALA A 70 -2.92 -2.16 -13.85
C ALA A 70 -4.42 -2.53 -13.77
N TYR A 71 -4.83 -3.53 -14.55
CA TYR A 71 -6.20 -4.04 -14.52
C TYR A 71 -6.58 -4.60 -13.15
N ARG A 72 -7.86 -4.45 -12.77
CA ARG A 72 -8.38 -4.96 -11.48
C ARG A 72 -8.20 -6.47 -11.30
N THR A 73 -8.12 -7.22 -12.39
CA THR A 73 -7.91 -8.68 -12.43
C THR A 73 -6.45 -9.08 -12.28
N THR A 74 -5.49 -8.15 -12.37
CA THR A 74 -4.05 -8.45 -12.28
C THR A 74 -3.71 -9.07 -10.91
N PRO A 75 -3.08 -10.25 -10.83
CA PRO A 75 -2.75 -10.89 -9.55
C PRO A 75 -1.87 -10.03 -8.64
N MET A 76 -2.02 -10.19 -7.32
CA MET A 76 -1.23 -9.42 -6.34
C MET A 76 0.28 -9.66 -6.50
N ALA A 77 0.68 -10.90 -6.76
CA ALA A 77 2.07 -11.27 -6.99
C ALA A 77 2.68 -10.51 -8.19
N THR A 78 1.92 -10.33 -9.28
CA THR A 78 2.36 -9.55 -10.44
C THR A 78 2.53 -8.07 -10.09
N LEU A 79 1.61 -7.50 -9.31
CA LEU A 79 1.71 -6.12 -8.84
C LEU A 79 2.96 -5.92 -7.97
N GLN A 80 3.25 -6.86 -7.07
CA GLN A 80 4.44 -6.84 -6.23
C GLN A 80 5.73 -6.99 -7.03
N SER A 81 5.74 -7.85 -8.06
CA SER A 81 6.90 -8.01 -8.95
C SER A 81 7.22 -6.73 -9.71
N ILE A 82 6.20 -6.09 -10.31
CA ILE A 82 6.35 -4.83 -11.05
C ILE A 82 6.83 -3.69 -10.13
N THR A 83 6.30 -3.64 -8.91
CA THR A 83 6.59 -2.55 -7.97
C THR A 83 7.74 -2.85 -7.01
N GLY A 84 8.23 -4.08 -6.91
CA GLY A 84 9.23 -4.51 -5.93
C GLY A 84 8.87 -4.18 -4.48
N ILE A 85 7.59 -4.20 -4.13
CA ILE A 85 7.09 -3.83 -2.81
C ILE A 85 6.81 -5.08 -1.97
N LEU A 86 7.35 -5.11 -0.75
CA LEU A 86 7.09 -6.14 0.24
C LEU A 86 5.65 -6.06 0.77
N THR A 87 5.09 -7.20 1.16
CA THR A 87 3.74 -7.29 1.72
C THR A 87 3.61 -6.53 3.05
N LEU A 88 2.52 -5.77 3.23
CA LEU A 88 2.29 -4.89 4.39
C LEU A 88 2.24 -5.64 5.73
N ASN A 89 1.74 -6.86 5.74
CA ASN A 89 1.69 -7.66 6.97
C ASN A 89 3.09 -7.96 7.52
N LEU A 90 4.05 -8.29 6.64
CA LEU A 90 5.44 -8.53 7.02
C LEU A 90 6.11 -7.24 7.51
N ARG A 91 5.84 -6.10 6.86
CA ARG A 91 6.33 -4.81 7.34
C ARG A 91 5.72 -4.38 8.67
N ALA A 92 4.44 -4.67 8.90
CA ALA A 92 3.76 -4.34 10.15
C ALA A 92 4.29 -5.19 11.31
N GLU A 93 4.53 -6.48 11.09
CA GLU A 93 5.19 -7.36 12.07
C GLU A 93 6.64 -6.90 12.34
N GLN A 94 7.36 -6.43 11.32
CA GLN A 94 8.69 -5.85 11.51
C GLN A 94 8.61 -4.55 12.33
N GLU A 95 7.81 -3.57 11.92
CA GLU A 95 7.74 -2.28 12.63
C GLU A 95 7.17 -2.41 14.06
N SER A 96 6.46 -3.49 14.40
CA SER A 96 5.98 -3.70 15.77
C SER A 96 7.05 -4.19 16.73
N VAL A 97 8.15 -4.76 16.22
CA VAL A 97 9.27 -5.27 17.02
C VAL A 97 10.36 -4.22 17.22
N TYR A 98 10.47 -3.25 16.31
CA TYR A 98 11.53 -2.23 16.32
C TYR A 98 11.15 -0.91 17.00
N VAL A 99 9.91 -0.76 17.47
CA VAL A 99 9.44 0.38 18.28
C VAL A 99 9.54 0.02 19.75
#